data_AF-A0A7V6BDS2-F1
#
_entry.id   AF-A0A7V6BDS2-F1
#
_cell.length_a   1.000
_cell.length_b   1.000
_cell.length_c   1.000
_cell.angle_alpha   90.00
_cell.angle_beta   90.00
_cell.angle_gamma   90.00
#
_symmetry.space_group_name_H-M   'P 1'
#
loop_
_entity.id
_entity.type
_entity.pdbx_description
1 polymer ?
#
loop_
_entity_poly.entity_id
_entity_poly.type
_entity_poly.pdbx_seq_one_letter_code
_entity_poly.pdbx_strand_id
1 'polypeptide(L)'
;MVRQILDAISHGDQVPMISARFHNSLAEAVVAVAKKIGRERLVLSGGCFQNRYLLNKVIYELRLAGFTPYWHQRVPCNDGGISLGQLWYLSIKND
;
A
#
# COMPACT_ATOMS: atom_id res chain seq x y z
N MET A 1 0.79 -15.99 -4.55
CA MET A 1 1.43 -14.89 -5.30
C MET A 1 2.74 -15.30 -5.96
N VAL A 2 3.87 -15.44 -5.24
CA VAL A 2 5.20 -15.66 -5.90
C VAL A 2 5.23 -16.90 -6.80
N ARG A 3 4.74 -18.06 -6.31
CA ARG A 3 4.65 -19.28 -7.14
C ARG A 3 3.82 -19.07 -8.41
N GLN A 4 2.65 -18.42 -8.29
CA GLN A 4 1.78 -18.11 -9.43
C GLN A 4 2.45 -17.18 -10.46
N ILE A 5 3.33 -16.28 -10.02
CA ILE A 5 4.12 -15.44 -10.94
C ILE A 5 5.14 -16.30 -11.69
N LEU A 6 5.86 -17.18 -11.00
CA LEU A 6 6.82 -18.09 -11.64
C LEU A 6 6.14 -19.02 -12.65
N ASP A 7 4.99 -19.57 -12.27
CA ASP A 7 4.19 -20.42 -13.16
C ASP A 7 3.76 -19.61 -14.39
N ALA A 8 3.21 -18.40 -14.22
CA ALA A 8 2.80 -17.55 -15.35
C ALA A 8 3.98 -17.23 -16.29
N ILE A 9 5.17 -16.96 -15.75
CA ILE A 9 6.39 -16.76 -16.56
C ILE A 9 6.73 -18.03 -17.35
N SER A 10 6.67 -19.21 -16.73
CA SER A 10 6.98 -20.49 -17.41
C SER A 10 6.00 -20.85 -18.53
N HIS A 11 4.74 -20.41 -18.42
CA HIS A 11 3.72 -20.59 -19.46
C HIS A 11 3.81 -19.55 -20.58
N GLY A 12 4.70 -18.55 -20.46
CA GLY A 12 4.83 -17.48 -21.44
C GLY A 12 3.71 -16.43 -21.37
N ASP A 13 3.06 -16.27 -20.21
CA ASP A 13 2.07 -15.21 -20.01
C ASP A 13 2.69 -13.83 -20.26
N GLN A 14 1.89 -12.91 -20.79
CA GLN A 14 2.35 -11.55 -21.07
C GLN A 14 2.77 -10.82 -19.79
N VAL A 15 3.98 -10.26 -19.77
CA VAL A 15 4.54 -9.51 -18.62
C VAL A 15 3.60 -8.41 -18.10
N PRO A 16 2.92 -7.61 -18.95
CA PRO A 16 1.94 -6.63 -18.46
C PRO A 16 0.80 -7.26 -17.64
N MET A 17 0.33 -8.44 -18.01
CA MET A 17 -0.72 -9.17 -17.29
C MET A 17 -0.21 -9.68 -15.94
N ILE A 18 0.99 -10.25 -15.91
CA ILE A 18 1.64 -10.72 -14.68
C ILE A 18 1.83 -9.55 -13.70
N SER A 19 2.34 -8.42 -14.19
CA SER A 19 2.54 -7.20 -13.40
C SER A 19 1.23 -6.67 -12.82
N ALA A 20 0.17 -6.58 -13.62
CA ALA A 20 -1.14 -6.14 -13.15
C ALA A 20 -1.71 -7.07 -12.06
N ARG A 21 -1.62 -8.39 -12.27
CA ARG A 21 -2.07 -9.40 -11.29
C ARG A 21 -1.31 -9.27 -9.97
N PHE A 22 0.00 -9.05 -10.01
CA PHE A 22 0.82 -8.83 -8.81
C PHE A 22 0.36 -7.61 -8.01
N HIS A 23 0.21 -6.45 -8.68
CA HIS A 23 -0.22 -5.23 -8.00
C HIS A 23 -1.64 -5.34 -7.43
N ASN A 24 -2.56 -5.97 -8.16
CA ASN A 24 -3.93 -6.22 -7.68
C ASN A 24 -3.94 -7.17 -6.47
N SER A 25 -3.14 -8.24 -6.51
CA SER A 25 -3.01 -9.16 -5.37
C SER A 25 -2.48 -8.46 -4.12
N LEU A 26 -1.53 -7.53 -4.26
CA LEU A 26 -1.06 -6.71 -3.14
C LEU A 26 -2.17 -5.81 -2.58
N ALA A 27 -2.96 -5.18 -3.44
CA ALA A 27 -4.07 -4.33 -3.00
C ALA A 27 -5.14 -5.13 -2.24
N GLU A 28 -5.49 -6.31 -2.74
CA GLU A 28 -6.40 -7.24 -2.06
C GLU A 28 -5.85 -7.68 -0.70
N ALA A 29 -4.55 -7.97 -0.61
CA ALA A 29 -3.90 -8.33 0.65
C ALA A 29 -3.98 -7.19 1.68
N VAL A 30 -3.78 -5.93 1.27
CA VAL A 30 -3.94 -4.77 2.15
C VAL A 30 -5.36 -4.69 2.71
N VAL A 31 -6.39 -4.86 1.88
CA VAL A 31 -7.80 -4.84 2.31
C VAL A 31 -8.10 -6.00 3.27
N ALA A 32 -7.58 -7.20 2.99
CA ALA A 32 -7.75 -8.35 3.86
C ALA A 32 -7.17 -8.10 5.25
N VAL A 33 -5.97 -7.52 5.33
CA VAL A 33 -5.34 -7.13 6.60
C VAL A 33 -6.13 -6.03 7.30
N ALA A 34 -6.61 -5.01 6.57
CA ALA A 34 -7.43 -3.94 7.12
C ALA A 34 -8.73 -4.47 7.77
N LYS A 35 -9.43 -5.39 7.10
CA LYS A 35 -10.62 -6.08 7.62
C LYS A 35 -10.32 -6.85 8.90
N LYS A 36 -9.18 -7.54 8.97
CA LYS A 36 -8.76 -8.28 10.16
C LYS A 36 -8.45 -7.36 11.35
N ILE A 37 -7.87 -6.19 11.09
CA ILE A 37 -7.51 -5.21 12.14
C ILE A 37 -8.74 -4.43 12.62
N GLY A 38 -9.71 -4.18 11.74
CA GLY A 38 -11.00 -3.55 12.11
C GLY A 38 -10.91 -2.07 12.48
N ARG A 39 -9.86 -1.36 12.06
CA ARG A 39 -9.72 0.10 12.25
C ARG A 39 -10.18 0.84 11.00
N GLU A 40 -11.10 1.77 11.16
CA GLU A 40 -11.69 2.54 10.05
C GLU A 40 -10.67 3.45 9.35
N ARG A 41 -9.85 4.17 10.13
CA ARG A 41 -8.86 5.13 9.62
C ARG A 41 -7.52 4.44 9.43
N LEU A 42 -7.00 4.48 8.21
CA LEU A 42 -5.77 3.78 7.81
C LEU A 42 -4.81 4.76 7.14
N VAL A 43 -3.52 4.69 7.46
CA VAL A 43 -2.49 5.51 6.81
C VAL A 43 -1.63 4.64 5.90
N LEU A 44 -1.51 5.03 4.63
CA LEU A 44 -0.64 4.42 3.64
C LEU A 44 0.69 5.20 3.57
N SER A 45 1.79 4.55 3.95
CA SER A 45 3.14 5.15 4.01
C SER A 45 4.19 4.10 3.65
N GLY A 46 5.43 4.53 3.38
CA GLY A 46 6.51 3.69 2.85
C GLY A 46 6.72 3.89 1.35
N GLY A 47 7.96 3.71 0.90
CA GLY A 47 8.37 3.97 -0.49
C GLY A 47 7.63 3.16 -1.55
N CYS A 48 7.07 1.99 -1.19
CA CYS A 48 6.25 1.18 -2.11
C CYS A 48 5.03 1.95 -2.66
N PHE A 49 4.47 2.88 -1.87
CA PHE A 49 3.33 3.70 -2.30
C PHE A 49 3.71 4.87 -3.21
N GLN A 50 5.00 5.04 -3.58
CA GLN A 50 5.38 5.89 -4.71
C GLN A 50 4.89 5.29 -6.04
N ASN A 51 4.60 3.99 -6.09
CA ASN A 51 3.95 3.36 -7.22
C ASN A 51 2.51 3.87 -7.34
N ARG A 52 2.28 4.73 -8.34
CA ARG A 52 0.97 5.37 -8.59
C ARG A 52 -0.16 4.36 -8.79
N TYR A 53 0.11 3.25 -9.47
CA TYR A 53 -0.90 2.22 -9.71
C TYR A 53 -1.31 1.54 -8.40
N LEU A 54 -0.32 1.10 -7.61
CA LEU A 54 -0.56 0.46 -6.32
C LEU A 54 -1.32 1.38 -5.36
N LEU A 55 -0.85 2.62 -5.21
CA LEU A 55 -1.48 3.59 -4.31
C LEU A 55 -2.95 3.83 -4.66
N ASN A 56 -3.23 4.13 -5.93
CA ASN A 56 -4.61 4.39 -6.38
C ASN A 56 -5.51 3.17 -6.22
N LYS A 57 -5.00 1.97 -6.55
CA LYS A 57 -5.77 0.73 -6.42
C LYS A 57 -6.09 0.44 -4.95
N VAL A 58 -5.11 0.57 -4.05
CA VAL A 58 -5.31 0.36 -2.61
C VAL A 58 -6.31 1.37 -2.03
N ILE A 59 -6.20 2.66 -2.38
CA ILE A 59 -7.15 3.69 -1.93
C ILE A 59 -8.57 3.34 -2.37
N TYR A 60 -8.74 2.95 -3.64
CA TYR A 60 -10.03 2.58 -4.20
C TYR A 60 -10.64 1.39 -3.48
N GLU A 61 -9.91 0.28 -3.35
CA GLU A 61 -10.41 -0.94 -2.72
C GLU A 61 -10.70 -0.78 -1.23
N LEU A 62 -9.89 0.00 -0.50
CA LEU A 62 -10.16 0.32 0.91
C LEU A 62 -11.43 1.14 1.06
N ARG A 63 -11.65 2.15 0.22
CA ARG A 63 -12.88 2.96 0.24
C ARG A 63 -14.11 2.11 -0.09
N LEU A 64 -14.03 1.25 -1.09
CA LEU A 64 -15.11 0.30 -1.40
C LEU A 64 -15.42 -0.64 -0.23
N ALA A 65 -14.40 -1.03 0.53
CA ALA A 65 -14.56 -1.86 1.72
C ALA A 65 -15.00 -1.07 2.98
N GLY A 66 -15.32 0.23 2.86
CA GLY A 66 -15.83 1.06 3.95
C GLY A 66 -14.75 1.67 4.87
N PHE A 67 -13.48 1.64 4.46
CA PHE A 67 -12.40 2.28 5.21
C PHE A 67 -12.14 3.72 4.75
N THR A 68 -11.49 4.49 5.62
CA THR A 68 -11.02 5.85 5.33
C THR A 68 -9.50 5.88 5.22
N PRO A 69 -8.91 5.70 4.02
CA PRO A 69 -7.48 5.76 3.82
C PRO A 69 -6.95 7.21 3.75
N TYR A 70 -5.78 7.43 4.36
CA TYR A 70 -4.97 8.64 4.28
C TYR A 70 -3.60 8.29 3.71
N TRP A 71 -2.97 9.24 3.04
CA TRP A 71 -1.64 9.06 2.47
C TRP A 71 -0.90 10.40 2.38
N HIS A 72 0.38 10.31 2.08
CA HIS A 72 1.28 11.46 1.99
C HIS A 72 0.93 12.40 0.83
N GLN A 73 0.93 13.71 1.07
CA GLN A 73 0.59 14.75 0.09
C GLN A 73 1.64 15.87 0.00
N ARG A 74 2.26 16.23 1.13
CA ARG A 74 3.20 17.36 1.25
C ARG A 74 4.63 16.93 1.55
N VAL A 75 4.81 15.71 2.03
CA VAL A 75 6.11 15.09 2.30
C VAL A 75 6.17 13.78 1.53
N PRO A 76 7.37 13.31 1.16
CA PRO A 76 7.48 12.04 0.46
C PRO A 76 7.12 10.89 1.40
N CYS A 77 6.45 9.85 0.86
CA CYS A 77 6.10 8.67 1.63
C CYS A 77 7.28 7.71 1.88
N ASN A 78 8.44 7.99 1.27
CA ASN A 78 9.68 7.23 1.42
C ASN A 78 10.56 7.81 2.54
N ASP A 79 11.81 7.36 2.60
CA ASP A 79 12.74 7.68 3.67
C ASP A 79 13.03 9.18 3.81
N GLY A 80 12.84 9.97 2.75
CA GLY A 80 12.93 11.43 2.82
C GLY A 80 11.90 12.08 3.75
N GLY A 81 10.82 11.38 4.11
CA GLY A 81 9.78 11.85 5.02
C GLY A 81 9.90 11.31 6.46
N ILE A 82 10.85 10.42 6.73
CA ILE A 82 10.97 9.74 8.03
C ILE A 82 11.28 10.74 9.16
N SER A 83 12.16 11.70 8.92
CA SER A 83 12.58 12.68 9.93
C SER A 83 11.40 13.48 10.49
N LEU A 84 10.40 13.83 9.66
CA LEU A 84 9.19 14.50 10.11
C LEU A 84 8.41 13.63 11.11
N GLY A 85 8.22 12.34 10.78
CA GLY A 85 7.52 11.41 11.67
C GLY A 85 8.25 11.22 13.00
N GLN A 86 9.58 11.17 12.98
CA GLN A 86 10.42 11.07 14.18
C GLN A 86 10.30 12.32 15.06
N LEU A 87 10.39 13.51 14.48
CA LEU A 87 10.24 14.77 15.21
C LEU A 87 8.84 14.88 15.85
N TRP A 88 7.79 14.55 15.08
CA TRP A 88 6.42 14.55 15.59
C TRP A 88 6.23 13.55 16.74
N TYR A 89 6.76 12.34 16.61
CA TYR A 89 6.67 11.33 17.66
C TYR A 89 7.37 11.79 18.95
N LEU A 90 8.53 12.43 18.84
CA LEU A 90 9.23 12.98 20.00
C LEU A 90 8.46 14.14 20.65
N SER A 91 7.81 15.01 19.87
CA SER A 91 7.04 16.13 20.44
C SER A 91 5.86 15.64 21.26
N ILE A 92 5.11 14.63 20.79
CA ILE A 92 3.94 14.11 21.51
C ILE A 92 4.28 13.17 22.67
N LYS A 93 5.52 12.67 22.76
CA LYS A 93 5.96 11.76 23.82
C LYS A 93 6.43 12.50 25.07
N ASN A 94 6.87 13.74 24.91
CA ASN A 94 7.40 14.58 25.98
C ASN A 94 6.34 15.51 26.61
N ASP A 95 5.11 15.50 26.09
CA ASP A 95 3.91 16.11 26.67
C ASP A 95 3.13 15.06 27.49
#